data_AF-A0A955IZS3-F1
#
_entry.id   AF-A0A955IZS3-F1
#
_cell.length_a   1.000
_cell.length_b   1.000
_cell.length_c   1.000
_cell.angle_alpha   90.00
_cell.angle_beta   90.00
_cell.angle_gamma   90.00
#
_symmetry.space_group_name_H-M   'P 1'
#
loop_
_entity.id
_entity.type
_entity.pdbx_description
1 polymer ?
#
loop_
_entity_poly.entity_id
_entity_poly.type
_entity_poly.pdbx_seq_one_letter_code
_entity_poly.pdbx_strand_id
1 'polypeptide(L)'
;MPGTEQPTAPSSGGNARKVWWAICVFSCIVMIVSVVLLAKRIDAYNHNEHRQIFAYIDLKSPAFAFHGRAVELSETETDGEQTLHIRYGDQSLDLPVTIPPQYHLPTLFDRQGDWMKLLYFADRAGLSFDEFTKGVEDGTLQPRLIIVTRTPFGYEPKAPIFVQHAKNDTWAKVRRDLDRYDFYEFMPDGTILQHEPKQFPESGKSLLRRQNNAKLKGEPIPQRSEHDLQEYTWQYGAAMSVTHNPPAITMEKQALRNSGWTLPAASGGFLVMMVAFFFAIAPARTSA
;
A
#
# COMPACT_ATOMS: atom_id res chain seq x y z
N MET A 1 60.62 22.31 -59.60
CA MET A 1 59.37 21.54 -59.71
C MET A 1 59.38 20.49 -58.60
N PRO A 2 58.90 20.81 -57.38
CA PRO A 2 58.76 19.81 -56.32
C PRO A 2 57.45 19.04 -56.52
N GLY A 3 57.54 17.72 -56.59
CA GLY A 3 56.40 16.82 -56.66
C GLY A 3 55.66 16.80 -55.33
N THR A 4 54.38 17.17 -55.34
CA THR A 4 53.46 17.03 -54.22
C THR A 4 53.10 15.56 -54.06
N GLU A 5 53.77 14.86 -53.15
CA GLU A 5 53.29 13.56 -52.65
C GLU A 5 51.95 13.77 -51.95
N GLN A 6 50.86 13.26 -52.53
CA GLN A 6 49.57 13.19 -51.85
C GLN A 6 49.64 12.09 -50.78
N PRO A 7 49.41 12.40 -49.50
CA PRO A 7 49.39 11.39 -48.46
C PRO A 7 48.19 10.46 -48.68
N THR A 8 48.48 9.19 -48.94
CA THR A 8 47.47 8.12 -48.99
C THR A 8 46.82 8.00 -47.61
N ALA A 9 45.56 8.40 -47.51
CA ALA A 9 44.80 8.29 -46.27
C ALA A 9 44.64 6.80 -45.88
N PRO A 10 44.92 6.43 -44.63
CA PRO A 10 44.82 5.04 -44.19
C PRO A 10 43.36 4.55 -44.27
N SER A 11 43.17 3.37 -44.88
CA SER A 11 41.87 2.69 -44.99
C SER A 11 41.37 2.21 -43.62
N SER A 12 40.75 3.10 -42.85
CA SER A 12 40.28 2.84 -41.48
C SER A 12 38.91 2.15 -41.39
N GLY A 13 38.24 1.89 -42.52
CA GLY A 13 36.85 1.45 -42.57
C GLY A 13 36.57 0.05 -41.97
N GLY A 14 37.53 -0.88 -42.06
CA GLY A 14 37.33 -2.27 -41.57
C GLY A 14 37.32 -2.40 -40.05
N ASN A 15 38.07 -1.54 -39.34
CA ASN A 15 38.21 -1.62 -37.90
C ASN A 15 37.00 -1.01 -37.17
N ALA A 16 36.41 0.05 -37.72
CA ALA A 16 35.24 0.71 -37.13
C ALA A 16 34.03 -0.23 -37.00
N ARG A 17 33.76 -1.05 -38.02
CA ARG A 17 32.63 -2.00 -38.00
C ARG A 17 32.81 -3.11 -36.95
N LYS A 18 34.04 -3.61 -36.79
CA LYS A 18 34.38 -4.60 -35.76
C LYS A 18 34.17 -4.04 -34.36
N VAL A 19 34.52 -2.77 -34.14
CA VAL A 19 34.28 -2.07 -32.87
C VAL A 19 32.79 -1.98 -32.56
N TRP A 20 31.94 -1.58 -33.53
CA TRP A 20 30.49 -1.51 -33.30
C TRP A 20 29.85 -2.88 -33.01
N TRP A 21 30.28 -3.94 -33.68
CA TRP A 21 29.85 -5.30 -33.35
C TRP A 21 30.28 -5.71 -31.94
N ALA A 22 31.51 -5.40 -31.53
CA ALA A 22 31.99 -5.68 -30.18
C ALA A 22 31.17 -4.94 -29.11
N ILE A 23 30.85 -3.66 -29.34
CA ILE A 23 29.97 -2.89 -28.46
C ILE A 23 28.57 -3.52 -28.41
N CYS A 24 28.00 -3.88 -29.55
CA CYS A 24 26.68 -4.50 -29.63
C CYS A 24 26.61 -5.82 -28.82
N VAL A 25 27.61 -6.70 -28.99
CA VAL A 25 27.69 -7.97 -28.24
C VAL A 25 27.88 -7.71 -26.75
N PHE A 26 28.78 -6.81 -26.38
CA PHE A 26 29.01 -6.45 -24.98
C PHE A 26 27.74 -5.89 -24.32
N SER A 27 27.05 -4.96 -24.98
CA SER A 27 25.77 -4.40 -24.50
C SER A 27 24.68 -5.45 -24.37
N CYS A 28 24.62 -6.43 -25.29
CA CYS A 28 23.71 -7.57 -25.18
C CYS A 28 24.01 -8.43 -23.94
N ILE A 29 25.29 -8.74 -23.68
CA ILE A 29 25.70 -9.49 -22.48
C ILE A 29 25.32 -8.72 -21.21
N VAL A 30 25.64 -7.43 -21.14
CA VAL A 30 25.28 -6.57 -20.00
C VAL A 30 23.77 -6.55 -19.77
N MET A 31 22.98 -6.44 -20.84
CA MET A 31 21.52 -6.47 -20.78
C MET A 31 21.01 -7.82 -20.25
N ILE A 32 21.47 -8.95 -20.80
CA ILE A 32 21.05 -10.30 -20.36
C ILE A 32 21.38 -10.51 -18.88
N VAL A 33 22.62 -10.20 -18.47
CA VAL A 33 23.04 -10.32 -17.06
C VAL A 33 22.17 -9.44 -16.16
N SER A 34 21.90 -8.19 -16.56
CA SER A 34 21.06 -7.27 -15.79
C SER A 34 19.61 -7.77 -15.66
N VAL A 35 19.04 -8.33 -16.73
CA VAL A 35 17.70 -8.92 -16.72
C VAL A 35 17.63 -10.15 -15.83
N VAL A 36 18.63 -11.05 -15.89
CA VAL A 36 18.70 -12.23 -15.00
C VAL A 36 18.82 -11.83 -13.54
N LEU A 37 19.66 -10.83 -13.23
CA LEU A 37 19.79 -10.31 -11.87
C LEU A 37 18.51 -9.61 -11.39
N LEU A 38 17.84 -8.86 -12.26
CA LEU A 38 16.54 -8.24 -11.98
C LEU A 38 15.48 -9.31 -11.68
N ALA A 39 15.39 -10.36 -12.52
CA ALA A 39 14.47 -11.47 -12.32
C ALA A 39 14.71 -12.17 -10.98
N LYS A 40 15.98 -12.48 -10.65
CA LYS A 40 16.34 -13.05 -9.33
C LYS A 40 15.96 -12.15 -8.17
N ARG A 41 16.08 -10.83 -8.32
CA ARG A 41 15.67 -9.87 -7.27
C ARG A 41 14.16 -9.80 -7.11
N ILE A 42 13.41 -9.82 -8.21
CA ILE A 42 11.94 -9.86 -8.17
C ILE A 42 11.47 -11.17 -7.55
N ASP A 43 12.08 -12.29 -7.92
CA ASP A 43 11.78 -13.61 -7.37
C ASP A 43 12.09 -13.67 -5.86
N ALA A 44 13.29 -13.26 -5.45
CA ALA A 44 13.65 -13.15 -4.04
C ALA A 44 12.73 -12.19 -3.28
N TYR A 45 12.30 -11.09 -3.91
CA TYR A 45 11.36 -10.16 -3.31
C TYR A 45 9.97 -10.80 -3.10
N ASN A 46 9.47 -11.52 -4.11
CA ASN A 46 8.18 -12.21 -4.03
C ASN A 46 8.21 -13.39 -3.03
N HIS A 47 9.35 -14.08 -2.88
CA HIS A 47 9.51 -15.17 -1.92
C HIS A 47 9.74 -14.70 -0.48
N ASN A 48 10.51 -13.62 -0.29
CA ASN A 48 10.83 -13.13 1.06
C ASN A 48 9.73 -12.23 1.63
N GLU A 49 9.04 -11.45 0.79
CA GLU A 49 7.84 -10.73 1.24
C GLU A 49 6.63 -11.65 1.11
N HIS A 50 6.32 -12.38 2.18
CA HIS A 50 5.02 -13.02 2.34
C HIS A 50 3.97 -11.91 2.45
N ARG A 51 3.48 -11.46 1.30
CA ARG A 51 2.38 -10.50 1.21
C ARG A 51 1.13 -11.24 1.63
N GLN A 52 0.77 -11.10 2.89
CA GLN A 52 -0.54 -11.54 3.36
C GLN A 52 -1.59 -10.72 2.61
N ILE A 53 -2.45 -11.42 1.88
CA ILE A 53 -3.53 -10.80 1.14
C ILE A 53 -4.79 -11.15 1.91
N PHE A 54 -5.33 -10.20 2.64
CA PHE A 54 -6.55 -10.42 3.41
C PHE A 54 -7.79 -10.21 2.53
N ALA A 55 -8.79 -11.06 2.75
CA ALA A 55 -10.15 -10.85 2.26
C ALA A 55 -11.02 -10.33 3.40
N TYR A 56 -12.06 -9.57 3.04
CA TYR A 56 -12.99 -8.99 4.00
C TYR A 56 -14.41 -9.26 3.55
N ILE A 57 -15.26 -9.76 4.44
CA ILE A 57 -16.70 -9.91 4.25
C ILE A 57 -17.40 -9.00 5.25
N ASP A 58 -18.21 -8.09 4.73
CA ASP A 58 -18.98 -7.13 5.53
C ASP A 58 -20.20 -7.80 6.16
N LEU A 59 -20.33 -7.69 7.48
CA LEU A 59 -21.43 -8.26 8.24
C LEU A 59 -22.48 -7.19 8.50
N LYS A 60 -23.69 -7.45 8.00
CA LYS A 60 -24.84 -6.54 8.11
C LYS A 60 -25.93 -7.03 9.04
N SER A 61 -25.71 -8.12 9.77
CA SER A 61 -26.66 -8.64 10.76
C SER A 61 -26.33 -8.08 12.15
N PRO A 62 -27.29 -7.46 12.86
CA PRO A 62 -27.06 -6.92 14.20
C PRO A 62 -26.97 -8.01 15.26
N ALA A 63 -27.44 -9.23 14.96
CA ALA A 63 -27.34 -10.38 15.84
C ALA A 63 -26.89 -11.60 15.04
N PHE A 64 -25.87 -12.30 15.51
CA PHE A 64 -25.35 -13.53 14.92
C PHE A 64 -24.52 -14.31 15.93
N ALA A 65 -24.05 -15.51 15.57
CA ALA A 65 -23.16 -16.30 16.40
C ALA A 65 -21.75 -16.33 15.81
N PHE A 66 -20.72 -16.19 16.65
CA PHE A 66 -19.32 -16.32 16.27
C PHE A 66 -18.58 -17.15 17.31
N HIS A 67 -17.85 -18.19 16.88
CA HIS A 67 -17.24 -19.19 17.78
C HIS A 67 -18.19 -19.75 18.86
N GLY A 68 -19.46 -19.99 18.50
CA GLY A 68 -20.48 -20.50 19.41
C GLY A 68 -21.00 -19.49 20.44
N ARG A 69 -20.63 -18.21 20.32
CA ARG A 69 -21.04 -17.12 21.21
C ARG A 69 -21.94 -16.15 20.46
N ALA A 70 -22.97 -15.64 21.14
CA ALA A 70 -23.84 -14.62 20.58
C ALA A 70 -23.08 -13.28 20.48
N VAL A 71 -23.16 -12.65 19.32
CA VAL A 71 -22.75 -11.27 19.05
C VAL A 71 -24.02 -10.47 18.80
N GLU A 72 -24.22 -9.40 19.56
CA GLU A 72 -25.36 -8.51 19.44
C GLU A 72 -24.90 -7.06 19.41
N LEU A 73 -25.47 -6.28 18.49
CA LEU A 73 -25.21 -4.85 18.32
C LEU A 73 -26.52 -4.09 18.54
N SER A 74 -26.52 -3.15 19.48
CA SER A 74 -27.65 -2.27 19.75
C SER A 74 -27.19 -0.82 19.86
N GLU A 75 -28.09 0.10 19.53
CA GLU A 75 -27.85 1.54 19.56
C GLU A 75 -28.70 2.13 20.69
N THR A 76 -28.06 2.92 21.55
CA THR A 76 -28.74 3.71 22.59
C THR A 76 -28.38 5.17 22.40
N GLU A 77 -29.36 6.05 22.61
CA GLU A 77 -29.14 7.50 22.64
C GLU A 77 -29.40 8.00 24.06
N THR A 78 -28.39 8.60 24.68
CA THR A 78 -28.48 9.21 26.01
C THR A 78 -28.03 10.66 25.89
N ASP A 79 -28.85 11.62 26.32
CA ASP A 79 -28.54 13.05 26.27
C ASP A 79 -28.09 13.57 24.88
N GLY A 80 -28.61 12.96 23.80
CA GLY A 80 -28.25 13.30 22.41
C GLY A 80 -26.90 12.72 21.96
N GLU A 81 -26.22 11.95 22.80
CA GLU A 81 -25.04 11.16 22.44
C GLU A 81 -25.47 9.73 22.07
N GLN A 82 -25.16 9.34 20.83
CA GLN A 82 -25.41 7.99 20.36
C GLN A 82 -24.22 7.09 20.71
N THR A 83 -24.52 5.96 21.37
CA THR A 83 -23.57 4.93 21.73
C THR A 83 -23.99 3.60 21.12
N LEU A 84 -23.05 2.93 20.46
CA LEU A 84 -23.23 1.59 19.96
C LEU A 84 -22.72 0.59 21.02
N HIS A 85 -23.63 -0.21 21.56
CA HIS A 85 -23.32 -1.29 22.48
C HIS A 85 -23.12 -2.57 21.70
N ILE A 86 -21.98 -3.21 21.88
CA ILE A 86 -21.67 -4.53 21.33
C ILE A 86 -21.53 -5.52 22.48
N ARG A 87 -22.28 -6.61 22.41
CA ARG A 87 -22.20 -7.73 23.35
C ARG A 87 -21.60 -8.94 22.65
N TYR A 88 -20.60 -9.56 23.26
CA TYR A 88 -19.98 -10.81 22.78
C TYR A 88 -19.88 -11.80 23.93
N GLY A 89 -20.85 -12.72 24.01
CA GLY A 89 -21.03 -13.57 25.19
C GLY A 89 -21.24 -12.71 26.45
N ASP A 90 -20.27 -12.74 27.36
CA ASP A 90 -20.29 -12.01 28.63
C ASP A 90 -19.53 -10.68 28.57
N GLN A 91 -18.82 -10.40 27.48
CA GLN A 91 -18.11 -9.13 27.28
C GLN A 91 -19.02 -8.10 26.62
N SER A 92 -18.87 -6.84 27.03
CA SER A 92 -19.54 -5.69 26.43
C SER A 92 -18.52 -4.63 26.02
N LEU A 93 -18.77 -3.98 24.89
CA LEU A 93 -17.98 -2.89 24.36
C LEU A 93 -18.92 -1.75 23.97
N ASP A 94 -18.66 -0.56 24.51
CA ASP A 94 -19.42 0.64 24.20
C ASP A 94 -18.59 1.54 23.29
N LEU A 95 -19.09 1.79 22.08
CA LEU A 95 -18.45 2.63 21.08
C LEU A 95 -19.23 3.93 20.89
N PRO A 96 -18.65 5.10 21.23
CA PRO A 96 -19.30 6.37 20.96
C PRO A 96 -19.36 6.61 19.44
N VAL A 97 -20.54 6.97 18.93
CA VAL A 97 -20.73 7.29 17.52
C VAL A 97 -19.93 8.53 17.17
N THR A 98 -18.89 8.38 16.35
CA THR A 98 -17.97 9.48 16.03
C THR A 98 -18.49 10.36 14.91
N ILE A 99 -19.22 9.78 13.95
CA ILE A 99 -19.86 10.51 12.85
C ILE A 99 -21.37 10.25 12.96
N PRO A 100 -22.15 11.21 13.49
CA PRO A 100 -23.60 11.03 13.59
C PRO A 100 -24.22 10.91 12.20
N PRO A 101 -25.18 10.00 11.99
CA PRO A 101 -25.80 9.78 10.70
C PRO A 101 -26.55 11.03 10.24
N GLN A 102 -26.31 11.46 8.99
CA GLN A 102 -27.02 12.61 8.41
C GLN A 102 -28.47 12.28 8.03
N TYR A 103 -28.74 11.01 7.76
CA TYR A 103 -30.03 10.52 7.28
C TYR A 103 -30.51 9.38 8.18
N HIS A 104 -31.82 9.32 8.40
CA HIS A 104 -32.46 8.19 9.08
C HIS A 104 -32.54 6.99 8.13
N LEU A 105 -31.45 6.23 8.06
CA LEU A 105 -31.40 4.97 7.31
C LEU A 105 -32.00 3.84 8.16
N PRO A 106 -32.69 2.86 7.53
CA PRO A 106 -33.46 1.86 8.27
C PRO A 106 -32.57 0.88 9.05
N THR A 107 -31.44 0.48 8.47
CA THR A 107 -30.55 -0.50 9.12
C THR A 107 -29.48 0.20 9.94
N LEU A 108 -29.05 -0.46 11.03
CA LEU A 108 -27.95 0.01 11.88
C LEU A 108 -26.66 0.19 11.06
N PHE A 109 -26.32 -0.77 10.22
CA PHE A 109 -25.09 -0.74 9.43
C PHE A 109 -25.10 0.34 8.36
N ASP A 110 -26.25 0.64 7.75
CA ASP A 110 -26.34 1.76 6.80
C ASP A 110 -26.14 3.11 7.53
N ARG A 111 -26.64 3.26 8.77
CA ARG A 111 -26.42 4.47 9.58
C ARG A 111 -24.97 4.65 10.02
N GLN A 112 -24.32 3.57 10.44
CA GLN A 112 -22.97 3.63 11.02
C GLN A 112 -21.84 3.40 9.99
N GLY A 113 -22.17 3.02 8.76
CA GLY A 113 -21.21 2.60 7.73
C GLY A 113 -20.18 3.65 7.30
N ASP A 114 -20.43 4.93 7.61
CA ASP A 114 -19.50 6.03 7.34
C ASP A 114 -18.28 6.03 8.28
N TRP A 115 -18.38 5.45 9.47
CA TRP A 115 -17.31 5.46 10.47
C TRP A 115 -17.02 4.10 11.09
N MET A 116 -17.90 3.10 10.96
CA MET A 116 -17.70 1.78 11.54
C MET A 116 -18.04 0.67 10.55
N LYS A 117 -17.25 -0.41 10.58
CA LYS A 117 -17.58 -1.68 9.92
C LYS A 117 -17.30 -2.89 10.81
N LEU A 118 -18.16 -3.90 10.67
CA LEU A 118 -17.99 -5.23 11.27
C LEU A 118 -17.60 -6.20 10.16
N LEU A 119 -16.41 -6.80 10.27
CA LEU A 119 -15.82 -7.56 9.17
C LEU A 119 -15.39 -8.95 9.63
N TYR A 120 -15.72 -9.96 8.83
CA TYR A 120 -14.91 -11.17 8.80
C TYR A 120 -13.68 -10.95 7.93
N PHE A 121 -12.54 -11.45 8.39
CA PHE A 121 -11.32 -11.46 7.59
C PHE A 121 -10.49 -12.71 7.82
N ALA A 122 -9.79 -13.13 6.77
CA ALA A 122 -8.77 -14.17 6.85
C ALA A 122 -7.76 -13.97 5.72
N ASP A 123 -6.59 -14.59 5.84
CA ASP A 123 -5.61 -14.62 4.77
C ASP A 123 -6.18 -15.44 3.60
N ARG A 124 -6.16 -14.85 2.41
CA ARG A 124 -6.62 -15.46 1.16
C ARG A 124 -5.49 -15.65 0.16
N ALA A 125 -4.23 -15.59 0.58
CA ALA A 125 -3.09 -15.80 -0.29
C ALA A 125 -3.25 -17.11 -1.08
N GLY A 126 -3.25 -17.01 -2.42
CA GLY A 126 -3.43 -18.15 -3.32
C GLY A 126 -4.88 -18.55 -3.61
N LEU A 127 -5.89 -17.88 -3.02
CA LEU A 127 -7.31 -18.14 -3.25
C LEU A 127 -7.99 -17.01 -4.04
N SER A 128 -8.90 -17.39 -4.92
CA SER A 128 -9.89 -16.47 -5.48
C SER A 128 -10.90 -16.03 -4.41
N PHE A 129 -11.64 -14.95 -4.67
CA PHE A 129 -12.64 -14.46 -3.72
C PHE A 129 -13.79 -15.46 -3.54
N ASP A 130 -14.22 -16.13 -4.60
CA ASP A 130 -15.30 -17.13 -4.53
C ASP A 130 -14.87 -18.36 -3.72
N GLU A 131 -13.63 -18.83 -3.89
CA GLU A 131 -13.06 -19.91 -3.07
C GLU A 131 -12.95 -19.51 -1.60
N PHE A 132 -12.57 -18.25 -1.34
CA PHE A 132 -12.52 -17.71 0.02
C PHE A 132 -13.90 -17.69 0.68
N THR A 133 -14.92 -17.12 0.00
CA THR A 133 -16.29 -17.06 0.54
C THR A 133 -16.83 -18.46 0.78
N LYS A 134 -16.65 -19.38 -0.17
CA LYS A 134 -17.05 -20.78 -0.02
C LYS A 134 -16.33 -21.44 1.17
N GLY A 135 -15.04 -21.17 1.34
CA GLY A 135 -14.25 -21.70 2.45
C GLY A 135 -14.70 -21.18 3.83
N VAL A 136 -15.23 -19.96 3.88
CA VAL A 136 -15.84 -19.41 5.10
C VAL A 136 -17.21 -20.05 5.35
N GLU A 137 -18.02 -20.26 4.31
CA GLU A 137 -19.36 -20.87 4.40
C GLU A 137 -19.31 -22.35 4.80
N ASP A 138 -18.35 -23.11 4.28
CA ASP A 138 -18.18 -24.53 4.59
C ASP A 138 -17.33 -24.80 5.85
N GLY A 139 -16.78 -23.75 6.45
CA GLY A 139 -15.97 -23.79 7.67
C GLY A 139 -14.55 -24.35 7.49
N THR A 140 -14.08 -24.54 6.25
CA THR A 140 -12.69 -24.92 5.97
C THR A 140 -11.72 -23.80 6.33
N LEU A 141 -12.13 -22.55 6.15
CA LEU A 141 -11.43 -21.36 6.61
C LEU A 141 -12.05 -20.86 7.90
N GLN A 142 -11.22 -20.60 8.91
CA GLN A 142 -11.65 -19.97 10.16
C GLN A 142 -11.44 -18.45 10.05
N PRO A 143 -12.47 -17.66 9.73
CA PRO A 143 -12.33 -16.21 9.71
C PRO A 143 -12.16 -15.67 11.12
N ARG A 144 -11.44 -14.56 11.22
CA ARG A 144 -11.40 -13.70 12.41
C ARG A 144 -12.48 -12.63 12.27
N LEU A 145 -13.03 -12.18 13.40
CA LEU A 145 -14.04 -11.12 13.44
C LEU A 145 -13.45 -9.87 14.06
N ILE A 146 -13.63 -8.73 13.38
CA ILE A 146 -13.18 -7.42 13.86
C ILE A 146 -14.28 -6.37 13.70
N ILE A 147 -14.26 -5.39 14.60
CA ILE A 147 -14.81 -4.06 14.37
C ILE A 147 -13.66 -3.11 14.06
N VAL A 148 -13.81 -2.35 13.00
CA VAL A 148 -12.94 -1.21 12.69
C VAL A 148 -13.75 0.07 12.78
N THR A 149 -13.23 1.05 13.51
CA THR A 149 -13.82 2.38 13.61
C THR A 149 -12.88 3.42 13.03
N ARG A 150 -13.44 4.50 12.49
CA ARG A 150 -12.74 5.66 11.94
C ARG A 150 -13.13 6.89 12.75
N THR A 151 -12.14 7.54 13.31
CA THR A 151 -12.24 8.85 13.97
C THR A 151 -11.60 9.90 13.06
N PRO A 152 -12.38 10.75 12.37
CA PRO A 152 -11.82 11.76 11.49
C PRO A 152 -10.95 12.77 12.25
N PHE A 153 -9.94 13.32 11.58
CA PHE A 153 -9.12 14.36 12.19
C PHE A 153 -9.96 15.55 12.68
N GLY A 154 -9.75 15.98 13.92
CA GLY A 154 -10.48 17.07 14.56
C GLY A 154 -11.79 16.66 15.23
N TYR A 155 -12.18 15.39 15.14
CA TYR A 155 -13.30 14.80 15.88
C TYR A 155 -12.76 13.94 17.02
N GLU A 156 -12.21 14.55 18.07
CA GLU A 156 -11.80 13.77 19.24
C GLU A 156 -13.03 13.38 20.08
N PRO A 157 -13.18 12.10 20.50
CA PRO A 157 -14.36 11.66 21.23
C PRO A 157 -14.60 12.35 22.57
N LYS A 158 -13.56 12.93 23.22
CA LYS A 158 -13.66 13.55 24.57
C LYS A 158 -12.59 14.64 24.82
N ALA A 159 -12.40 15.60 23.91
CA ALA A 159 -11.62 16.78 24.29
C ALA A 159 -12.44 17.62 25.30
N PRO A 160 -11.87 18.07 26.44
CA PRO A 160 -12.58 18.91 27.39
C PRO A 160 -13.08 20.18 26.70
N ILE A 161 -14.31 20.59 27.07
CA ILE A 161 -15.20 21.63 26.51
C ILE A 161 -14.50 22.97 26.13
N PHE A 162 -13.30 23.23 26.62
CA PHE A 162 -12.52 24.44 26.34
C PHE A 162 -11.68 24.39 25.05
N VAL A 163 -11.50 23.23 24.42
CA VAL A 163 -10.99 23.18 23.05
C VAL A 163 -12.17 23.07 22.12
N GLN A 164 -12.82 24.20 21.85
CA GLN A 164 -13.73 24.32 20.72
C GLN A 164 -12.93 24.07 19.44
N HIS A 165 -12.78 22.81 19.06
CA HIS A 165 -12.48 22.46 17.69
C HIS A 165 -13.70 22.89 16.90
N ALA A 166 -13.66 24.11 16.36
CA ALA A 166 -14.60 24.54 15.33
C ALA A 166 -14.70 23.38 14.35
N LYS A 167 -15.91 22.81 14.22
CA LYS A 167 -16.22 21.60 13.46
C LYS A 167 -15.66 21.76 12.04
N ASN A 168 -14.41 21.37 11.85
CA ASN A 168 -13.62 21.70 10.68
C ASN A 168 -13.86 20.64 9.62
N ASP A 169 -15.13 20.44 9.26
CA ASP A 169 -15.57 19.46 8.26
C ASP A 169 -14.82 19.64 6.92
N THR A 170 -14.43 20.86 6.60
CA THR A 170 -13.65 21.18 5.41
C THR A 170 -12.23 20.64 5.47
N TRP A 171 -11.56 20.69 6.63
CA TRP A 171 -10.18 20.23 6.79
C TRP A 171 -10.08 18.72 7.01
N ALA A 172 -11.04 18.14 7.74
CA ALA A 172 -11.12 16.68 7.94
C ALA A 172 -11.19 15.94 6.59
N LYS A 173 -11.97 16.44 5.62
CA LYS A 173 -12.05 15.85 4.27
C LYS A 173 -10.75 15.91 3.48
N VAL A 174 -9.88 16.87 3.79
CA VAL A 174 -8.59 17.08 3.09
C VAL A 174 -7.47 16.28 3.77
N ARG A 175 -7.48 16.17 5.10
CA ARG A 175 -6.42 15.56 5.92
C ARG A 175 -6.77 14.15 6.39
N ARG A 176 -7.21 13.31 5.43
CA ARG A 176 -7.54 11.90 5.65
C ARG A 176 -6.36 11.04 6.12
N ASP A 177 -5.14 11.51 5.85
CA ASP A 177 -3.91 10.92 6.38
C ASP A 177 -3.80 11.02 7.90
N LEU A 178 -4.57 11.90 8.54
CA LEU A 178 -4.60 12.09 9.99
C LEU A 178 -5.81 11.43 10.66
N ASP A 179 -6.66 10.73 9.91
CA ASP A 179 -7.75 9.95 10.48
C ASP A 179 -7.18 8.83 11.36
N ARG A 180 -7.77 8.65 12.54
CA ARG A 180 -7.41 7.58 13.48
C ARG A 180 -8.34 6.40 13.30
N TYR A 181 -7.77 5.20 13.37
CA TYR A 181 -8.50 3.94 13.26
C TYR A 181 -8.29 3.13 14.52
N ASP A 182 -9.38 2.71 15.14
CA ASP A 182 -9.36 1.81 16.29
C ASP A 182 -9.85 0.42 15.85
N PHE A 183 -9.24 -0.64 16.38
CA PHE A 183 -9.54 -2.02 15.99
C PHE A 183 -9.88 -2.86 17.22
N TYR A 184 -11.00 -3.57 17.13
CA TYR A 184 -11.49 -4.45 18.19
C TYR A 184 -11.64 -5.85 17.60
N GLU A 185 -10.89 -6.81 18.11
CA GLU A 185 -10.89 -8.19 17.62
C GLU A 185 -11.59 -9.12 18.60
N PHE A 186 -12.45 -9.98 18.07
CA PHE A 186 -13.26 -10.91 18.84
C PHE A 186 -12.54 -12.25 18.90
N MET A 187 -12.02 -12.59 20.07
CA MET A 187 -11.19 -13.78 20.27
C MET A 187 -12.07 -15.02 20.54
N PRO A 188 -11.64 -16.24 20.18
CA PRO A 188 -12.41 -17.45 20.43
C PRO A 188 -12.72 -17.71 21.92
N ASP A 189 -11.87 -17.22 22.83
CA ASP A 189 -12.07 -17.35 24.27
C ASP A 189 -13.24 -16.51 24.82
N GLY A 190 -13.79 -15.59 24.01
CA GLY A 190 -14.86 -14.68 24.38
C GLY A 190 -14.39 -13.27 24.76
N THR A 191 -13.09 -12.99 24.68
CA THR A 191 -12.54 -11.65 24.94
C THR A 191 -12.61 -10.75 23.70
N ILE A 192 -12.70 -9.44 23.94
CA ILE A 192 -12.57 -8.43 22.89
C ILE A 192 -11.21 -7.75 23.07
N LEU A 193 -10.27 -8.03 22.16
CA LEU A 193 -8.94 -7.44 22.17
C LEU A 193 -8.98 -6.08 21.46
N GLN A 194 -8.70 -5.01 22.20
CA GLN A 194 -8.47 -3.69 21.62
C GLN A 194 -7.01 -3.55 21.21
N HIS A 195 -6.78 -3.29 19.92
CA HIS A 195 -5.45 -2.99 19.39
C HIS A 195 -5.13 -1.50 19.55
N GLU A 196 -3.85 -1.15 19.45
CA GLU A 196 -3.43 0.24 19.45
C GLU A 196 -4.07 1.02 18.28
N PRO A 197 -4.49 2.27 18.52
CA PRO A 197 -4.97 3.14 17.45
C PRO A 197 -3.87 3.37 16.40
N LYS A 198 -4.24 3.34 15.12
CA LYS A 198 -3.30 3.58 14.02
C LYS A 198 -3.82 4.67 13.07
N GLN A 199 -2.94 5.20 12.24
CA GLN A 199 -3.25 6.20 11.21
C GLN A 199 -2.71 5.76 9.86
N PHE A 200 -3.23 6.30 8.75
CA PHE A 200 -2.60 6.02 7.48
C PHE A 200 -1.21 6.66 7.40
N PRO A 201 -0.21 5.95 6.85
CA PRO A 201 1.11 6.51 6.67
C PRO A 201 1.07 7.72 5.73
N GLU A 202 1.89 8.74 6.00
CA GLU A 202 2.10 9.83 5.04
C GLU A 202 2.62 9.28 3.69
N SER A 203 2.39 10.00 2.58
CA SER A 203 2.91 9.55 1.28
C SER A 203 4.44 9.41 1.28
N GLY A 204 4.97 8.39 0.58
CA GLY A 204 6.42 8.17 0.52
C GLY A 204 7.21 9.36 -0.05
N LYS A 205 6.59 10.16 -0.94
CA LYS A 205 7.19 11.42 -1.44
C LYS A 205 7.31 12.48 -0.35
N SER A 206 6.30 12.60 0.52
CA SER A 206 6.33 13.54 1.65
C SER A 206 7.41 13.13 2.65
N LEU A 207 7.48 11.85 3.01
CA LEU A 207 8.51 11.32 3.89
C LEU A 207 9.91 11.56 3.31
N LEU A 208 10.14 11.21 2.04
CA LEU A 208 11.43 11.42 1.38
C LEU A 208 11.84 12.90 1.37
N ARG A 209 10.90 13.82 1.13
CA ARG A 209 11.15 15.27 1.21
C ARG A 209 11.58 15.69 2.61
N ARG A 210 10.90 15.18 3.65
CA ARG A 210 11.28 15.45 5.05
C ARG A 210 12.66 14.89 5.39
N GLN A 211 12.96 13.67 4.94
CA GLN A 211 14.27 13.03 5.16
C GLN A 211 15.40 13.81 4.49
N ASN A 212 15.20 14.25 3.24
CA ASN A 212 16.17 15.09 2.53
C ASN A 212 16.37 16.44 3.23
N ASN A 213 15.29 17.09 3.68
CA ASN A 213 15.37 18.35 4.41
C ASN A 213 16.09 18.20 5.76
N ALA A 214 15.79 17.15 6.53
CA ALA A 214 16.46 16.85 7.79
C ALA A 214 17.96 16.62 7.57
N LYS A 215 18.32 15.84 6.54
CA LYS A 215 19.71 15.60 6.15
C LYS A 215 20.46 16.88 5.78
N LEU A 216 19.82 17.80 5.06
CA LEU A 216 20.41 19.09 4.69
C LEU A 216 20.62 20.00 5.91
N LYS A 217 19.73 19.91 6.91
CA LYS A 217 19.79 20.70 8.14
C LYS A 217 20.64 20.08 9.26
N GLY A 218 21.10 18.83 9.08
CA GLY A 218 21.78 18.08 10.15
C GLY A 218 20.85 17.64 11.28
N GLU A 219 19.54 17.59 11.03
CA GLU A 219 18.52 17.12 11.97
C GLU A 219 18.39 15.59 11.92
N PRO A 220 17.87 14.94 12.99
CA PRO A 220 17.58 13.51 12.97
C PRO A 220 16.65 13.13 11.82
N ILE A 221 17.00 12.08 11.08
CA ILE A 221 16.23 11.63 9.91
C ILE A 221 14.89 11.07 10.40
N PRO A 222 13.76 11.67 9.99
CA PRO A 222 12.44 11.19 10.41
C PRO A 222 12.19 9.78 9.88
N GLN A 223 11.68 8.92 10.76
CA GLN A 223 11.25 7.56 10.46
C GLN A 223 9.72 7.48 10.45
N ARG A 224 9.20 6.39 9.89
CA ARG A 224 7.78 6.02 10.00
C ARG A 224 7.39 5.88 11.46
N SER A 225 6.18 6.33 11.82
CA SER A 225 5.68 6.14 13.17
C SER A 225 5.28 4.68 13.38
N GLU A 226 5.44 4.16 14.59
CA GLU A 226 4.89 2.83 14.96
C GLU A 226 3.36 2.83 14.96
N HIS A 227 2.74 4.01 15.05
CA HIS A 227 1.30 4.20 14.91
C HIS A 227 0.84 4.25 13.44
N ASP A 228 1.76 4.22 12.46
CA ASP A 228 1.38 4.15 11.06
C ASP A 228 0.87 2.75 10.71
N LEU A 229 -0.25 2.68 9.99
CA LEU A 229 -0.75 1.45 9.38
C LEU A 229 0.27 0.93 8.38
N GLN A 230 0.73 -0.30 8.60
CA GLN A 230 1.67 -0.94 7.71
C GLN A 230 0.93 -1.57 6.53
N GLU A 231 1.40 -1.30 5.31
CA GLU A 231 0.85 -1.95 4.12
C GLU A 231 0.94 -3.48 4.23
N TYR A 232 -0.06 -4.16 3.67
CA TYR A 232 -0.23 -5.62 3.67
C TYR A 232 -0.54 -6.25 5.04
N THR A 233 -0.85 -5.47 6.07
CA THR A 233 -1.45 -6.02 7.30
C THR A 233 -2.97 -6.01 7.21
N TRP A 234 -3.62 -6.85 8.02
CA TRP A 234 -5.08 -6.89 8.06
C TRP A 234 -5.67 -5.57 8.56
N GLN A 235 -4.98 -4.84 9.45
CA GLN A 235 -5.42 -3.53 9.93
C GLN A 235 -5.50 -2.52 8.78
N TYR A 236 -4.52 -2.53 7.87
CA TYR A 236 -4.48 -1.62 6.73
C TYR A 236 -5.68 -1.85 5.80
N GLY A 237 -5.99 -3.11 5.45
CA GLY A 237 -7.15 -3.41 4.61
C GLY A 237 -8.49 -3.15 5.31
N ALA A 238 -8.59 -3.41 6.61
CA ALA A 238 -9.78 -3.07 7.40
C ALA A 238 -10.00 -1.56 7.44
N ALA A 239 -8.97 -0.76 7.69
CA ALA A 239 -9.04 0.70 7.63
C ALA A 239 -9.46 1.21 6.24
N MET A 240 -8.88 0.67 5.17
CA MET A 240 -9.29 1.03 3.80
C MET A 240 -10.77 0.77 3.53
N SER A 241 -11.36 -0.26 4.14
CA SER A 241 -12.75 -0.61 3.94
C SER A 241 -13.74 0.40 4.53
N VAL A 242 -13.35 1.13 5.58
CA VAL A 242 -14.18 2.14 6.27
C VAL A 242 -13.86 3.57 5.80
N THR A 243 -12.76 3.78 5.08
CA THR A 243 -12.37 5.09 4.56
C THR A 243 -13.00 5.39 3.21
N HIS A 244 -13.76 6.46 3.13
CA HIS A 244 -14.22 6.98 1.84
C HIS A 244 -13.04 7.64 1.10
N ASN A 245 -12.62 7.07 -0.03
CA ASN A 245 -11.43 7.48 -0.80
C ASN A 245 -10.12 7.34 0.01
N PRO A 246 -9.61 6.10 0.18
CA PRO A 246 -8.37 5.87 0.94
C PRO A 246 -7.17 6.62 0.34
N PRO A 247 -6.17 7.00 1.16
CA PRO A 247 -4.98 7.64 0.67
C PRO A 247 -4.22 6.72 -0.30
N ALA A 248 -3.44 7.31 -1.20
CA ALA A 248 -2.63 6.55 -2.14
C ALA A 248 -1.63 5.66 -1.39
N ILE A 249 -1.46 4.42 -1.85
CA ILE A 249 -0.42 3.52 -1.36
C ILE A 249 0.95 4.21 -1.42
N THR A 250 1.77 4.02 -0.40
CA THR A 250 3.05 4.71 -0.23
C THR A 250 4.08 4.30 -1.28
N MET A 251 3.83 3.19 -2.00
CA MET A 251 4.70 2.61 -3.03
C MET A 251 6.11 2.27 -2.51
N GLU A 252 6.30 2.23 -1.19
CA GLU A 252 7.62 2.03 -0.58
C GLU A 252 8.11 0.59 -0.72
N LYS A 253 7.17 -0.36 -0.66
CA LYS A 253 7.36 -1.80 -0.87
C LYS A 253 6.91 -2.19 -2.29
N GLN A 254 7.60 -1.64 -3.29
CA GLN A 254 7.41 -2.03 -4.69
C GLN A 254 8.62 -2.76 -5.24
N ALA A 255 8.38 -3.85 -5.98
CA ALA A 255 9.41 -4.61 -6.68
C ALA A 255 10.26 -3.70 -7.59
N LEU A 256 9.65 -2.70 -8.24
CA LEU A 256 10.36 -1.72 -9.07
C LEU A 256 11.34 -0.87 -8.26
N ARG A 257 10.99 -0.44 -7.04
CA ARG A 257 11.93 0.30 -6.18
C ARG A 257 13.07 -0.60 -5.72
N ASN A 258 12.78 -1.88 -5.49
CA ASN A 258 13.77 -2.88 -5.10
C ASN A 258 14.68 -3.34 -6.26
N SER A 259 14.33 -3.02 -7.52
CA SER A 259 15.16 -3.35 -8.70
C SER A 259 16.56 -2.71 -8.62
N GLY A 260 16.67 -1.52 -8.00
CA GLY A 260 17.93 -0.79 -7.85
C GLY A 260 18.56 -0.43 -9.19
N TRP A 261 19.86 -0.68 -9.34
CA TRP A 261 20.62 -0.34 -10.56
C TRP A 261 20.34 -1.26 -11.75
N THR A 262 19.74 -2.44 -11.53
CA THR A 262 19.55 -3.46 -12.58
C THR A 262 18.59 -2.99 -13.66
N LEU A 263 17.55 -2.22 -13.30
CA LEU A 263 16.60 -1.65 -14.25
C LEU A 263 17.27 -0.58 -15.14
N PRO A 264 17.96 0.45 -14.61
CA PRO A 264 18.75 1.37 -15.42
C PRO A 264 19.81 0.69 -16.29
N ALA A 265 20.52 -0.33 -15.78
CA ALA A 265 21.54 -1.04 -16.54
C ALA A 265 20.96 -1.87 -17.69
N ALA A 266 19.82 -2.54 -17.49
CA ALA A 266 19.11 -3.25 -18.54
C ALA A 266 18.62 -2.26 -19.63
N SER A 267 17.97 -1.16 -19.22
CA SER A 267 17.48 -0.12 -20.15
C SER A 267 18.62 0.56 -20.92
N GLY A 268 19.70 0.93 -20.23
CA GLY A 268 20.88 1.52 -20.85
C GLY A 268 21.59 0.56 -21.80
N GLY A 269 21.75 -0.71 -21.39
CA GLY A 269 22.31 -1.76 -22.23
C GLY A 269 21.50 -1.97 -23.52
N PHE A 270 20.17 -1.98 -23.41
CA PHE A 270 19.28 -2.07 -24.58
C PHE A 270 19.46 -0.87 -25.53
N LEU A 271 19.49 0.36 -25.01
CA LEU A 271 19.67 1.57 -25.84
C LEU A 271 21.04 1.57 -26.55
N VAL A 272 22.13 1.24 -25.85
CA VAL A 272 23.47 1.18 -26.46
C VAL A 272 23.53 0.06 -27.49
N MET A 273 22.91 -1.09 -27.22
CA MET A 273 22.81 -2.19 -28.17
C MET A 273 22.09 -1.76 -29.44
N MET A 274 20.94 -1.07 -29.35
CA MET A 274 20.22 -0.56 -30.52
C MET A 274 21.11 0.36 -31.36
N VAL A 275 21.74 1.35 -30.74
CA VAL A 275 22.62 2.30 -31.45
C VAL A 275 23.80 1.57 -32.11
N ALA A 276 24.49 0.70 -31.37
CA ALA A 276 25.62 -0.07 -31.88
C ALA A 276 25.22 -0.99 -33.02
N PHE A 277 24.05 -1.63 -32.93
CA PHE A 277 23.49 -2.45 -33.99
C PHE A 277 23.27 -1.65 -35.27
N PHE A 278 22.63 -0.47 -35.18
CA PHE A 278 22.41 0.41 -36.33
C PHE A 278 23.73 0.82 -37.01
N PHE A 279 24.75 1.20 -36.24
CA PHE A 279 26.05 1.55 -36.80
C PHE A 279 26.85 0.36 -37.32
N ALA A 280 26.65 -0.84 -36.75
CA ALA A 280 27.27 -2.06 -37.24
C ALA A 280 26.73 -2.48 -38.61
N ILE A 281 25.44 -2.25 -38.89
CA ILE A 281 24.81 -2.58 -40.17
C ILE A 281 24.90 -1.46 -41.21
N ALA A 282 25.18 -0.21 -40.80
CA ALA A 282 25.26 0.94 -41.70
C ALA A 282 26.30 0.72 -42.84
N PRO A 283 25.98 1.13 -44.08
CA PRO A 283 26.91 1.03 -45.20
C PRO A 283 28.13 1.94 -44.99
N ALA A 284 29.30 1.51 -45.47
CA ALA A 284 30.51 2.32 -45.43
C ALA A 284 30.27 3.60 -46.24
N ARG A 285 30.67 4.76 -45.68
CA ARG A 285 30.62 6.02 -46.41
C ARG A 285 31.60 5.93 -47.58
N THR A 286 31.08 6.02 -48.80
CA THR A 286 31.89 6.25 -49.99
C THR A 286 32.41 7.68 -49.91
N SER A 287 33.69 7.85 -49.64
CA SER A 287 34.38 9.13 -49.77
C SER A 287 34.38 9.52 -51.25
N ALA A 288 33.54 10.48 -51.61
CA ALA A 288 33.53 11.14 -52.92
C ALA A 288 34.60 12.22 -52.98
#